data_AF-W4M2W3-F1
#
_entry.id   AF-W4M2W3-F1
#
_cell.length_a   1.000
_cell.length_b   1.000
_cell.length_c   1.000
_cell.angle_alpha   90.00
_cell.angle_beta   90.00
_cell.angle_gamma   90.00
#
_symmetry.space_group_name_H-M   'P 1'
#
loop_
_entity.id
_entity.type
_entity.pdbx_description
1 polymer ?
#
loop_
_entity_poly.entity_id
_entity_poly.type
_entity_poly.pdbx_seq_one_letter_code
_entity_poly.pdbx_strand_id
1 'polypeptide(L)'
;MLDTALNLTARLKQPLAPFETPLAPWFEELIEPIYGQGERVVQDHTSLYLELIVQLHSHSKVSQVIEWLEAQRAEQLSLRLAVRMLETQEDVTPCQLGHAVAHFRLGMVGLMQGYIALVENDCSRLQAYGHRGLTLLGQLYKTVGESLADNRHQYIETAKQQYQTFEQRWEDAVEAFSQIKTYCRETKRSSSPEHENVTV
;
A
#
# COMPACT_ATOMS: atom_id res chain seq x y z
N MET A 1 -17.85 -1.77 8.03
CA MET A 1 -16.37 -1.69 8.01
C MET A 1 -15.73 -2.82 8.81
N LEU A 2 -16.17 -3.08 10.05
CA LEU A 2 -15.68 -4.20 10.86
C LEU A 2 -15.90 -5.57 10.18
N ASP A 3 -17.07 -5.78 9.56
CA ASP A 3 -17.38 -7.04 8.85
C ASP A 3 -16.50 -7.25 7.61
N THR A 4 -16.17 -6.19 6.86
CA THR A 4 -15.26 -6.29 5.71
C THR A 4 -13.84 -6.65 6.16
N ALA A 5 -13.37 -6.03 7.25
CA ALA A 5 -12.08 -6.34 7.86
C ALA A 5 -12.05 -7.77 8.43
N LEU A 6 -13.10 -8.22 9.11
CA LEU A 6 -13.22 -9.58 9.64
C LEU A 6 -13.28 -10.62 8.51
N ASN A 7 -13.98 -10.33 7.42
CA ASN A 7 -14.12 -11.24 6.28
C ASN A 7 -12.84 -11.34 5.45
N LEU A 8 -12.10 -10.24 5.29
CA LEU A 8 -10.70 -10.25 4.85
C LEU A 8 -9.89 -11.13 5.80
N THR A 9 -9.83 -10.82 7.10
CA THR A 9 -9.03 -11.58 8.09
C THR A 9 -9.35 -13.08 8.11
N ALA A 10 -10.59 -13.47 7.86
CA ALA A 10 -11.04 -14.86 7.79
C ALA A 10 -10.56 -15.58 6.52
N ARG A 11 -10.69 -14.95 5.33
CA ARG A 11 -10.11 -15.46 4.07
C ARG A 11 -8.59 -15.55 4.15
N LEU A 12 -8.00 -14.58 4.83
CA LEU A 12 -6.58 -14.40 5.03
C LEU A 12 -5.94 -15.41 6.01
N LYS A 13 -6.73 -16.07 6.87
CA LYS A 13 -6.26 -17.15 7.75
C LYS A 13 -6.18 -18.50 7.05
N GLN A 14 -6.68 -18.63 5.82
CA GLN A 14 -6.52 -19.87 5.08
C GLN A 14 -5.08 -19.96 4.56
N PRO A 15 -4.30 -20.96 4.99
CA PRO A 15 -3.00 -21.20 4.39
C PRO A 15 -3.23 -21.53 2.92
N LEU A 16 -2.81 -20.63 2.03
CA LEU A 16 -2.64 -20.95 0.62
C LEU A 16 -1.59 -22.07 0.58
N ALA A 17 -2.01 -23.28 0.22
CA ALA A 17 -1.10 -24.40 0.10
C ALA A 17 0.04 -23.98 -0.86
N PRO A 18 1.31 -24.05 -0.43
CA PRO A 18 2.41 -23.71 -1.31
C PRO A 18 2.43 -24.77 -2.41
N PHE A 19 2.23 -24.32 -3.65
CA PHE A 19 2.13 -25.11 -4.86
C PHE A 19 0.86 -25.97 -5.00
N GLU A 20 -0.25 -25.31 -5.35
CA GLU A 20 -1.33 -25.86 -6.18
C GLU A 20 -2.37 -24.81 -6.60
N THR A 21 -2.27 -23.57 -6.10
CA THR A 21 -3.16 -22.48 -6.52
C THR A 21 -2.88 -22.12 -7.99
N PRO A 22 -3.86 -22.29 -8.91
CA PRO A 22 -3.68 -21.85 -10.28
C PRO A 22 -3.41 -20.33 -10.30
N LEU A 23 -2.64 -19.87 -11.29
CA LEU A 23 -2.24 -18.45 -11.41
C LEU A 23 -3.44 -17.48 -11.37
N ALA A 24 -4.59 -17.90 -11.89
CA ALA A 24 -5.82 -17.11 -11.90
C ALA A 24 -6.42 -16.89 -10.50
N PRO A 25 -6.72 -17.93 -9.68
CA PRO A 25 -7.12 -17.73 -8.28
C PRO A 25 -6.12 -16.94 -7.44
N TRP A 26 -4.81 -17.14 -7.62
CA TRP A 26 -3.82 -16.31 -6.91
C TRP A 26 -3.94 -14.82 -7.27
N PHE A 27 -4.08 -14.48 -8.55
CA PHE A 27 -4.27 -13.09 -8.97
C PHE A 27 -5.63 -12.51 -8.49
N GLU A 28 -6.72 -13.23 -8.71
CA GLU A 28 -8.10 -12.80 -8.41
C GLU A 28 -8.37 -12.71 -6.89
N GLU A 29 -7.75 -13.55 -6.08
CA GLU A 29 -7.99 -13.60 -4.63
C GLU A 29 -6.98 -12.78 -3.81
N LEU A 30 -5.76 -12.57 -4.32
CA LEU A 30 -4.71 -11.86 -3.59
C LEU A 30 -4.36 -10.50 -4.22
N ILE A 31 -3.96 -10.47 -5.49
CA ILE A 31 -3.40 -9.26 -6.11
C ILE A 31 -4.49 -8.23 -6.44
N GLU A 32 -5.58 -8.65 -7.10
CA GLU A 32 -6.66 -7.76 -7.53
C GLU A 32 -7.39 -7.07 -6.36
N PRO A 33 -7.72 -7.77 -5.25
CA PRO A 33 -8.33 -7.12 -4.08
C PRO A 33 -7.41 -6.12 -3.39
N ILE A 34 -6.09 -6.38 -3.37
CA ILE A 34 -5.10 -5.45 -2.80
C ILE A 34 -4.99 -4.19 -3.67
N TYR A 35 -4.94 -4.36 -4.99
CA TYR A 35 -4.93 -3.24 -5.94
C TYR A 35 -6.18 -2.37 -5.80
N GLY A 36 -7.38 -2.98 -5.73
CA GLY A 36 -8.63 -2.23 -5.55
C GLY A 36 -8.72 -1.48 -4.21
N GLN A 37 -8.09 -1.99 -3.15
CA GLN A 37 -7.94 -1.22 -1.91
C GLN A 37 -6.98 -0.04 -2.11
N GLY A 38 -5.86 -0.23 -2.80
CA GLY A 38 -4.92 0.85 -3.16
C GLY A 38 -5.58 1.98 -3.94
N GLU A 39 -6.39 1.65 -4.95
CA GLU A 39 -7.14 2.65 -5.75
C GLU A 39 -8.02 3.53 -4.87
N ARG A 40 -8.77 2.92 -3.93
CA ARG A 40 -9.62 3.67 -3.01
C ARG A 40 -8.81 4.59 -2.11
N VAL A 41 -7.69 4.09 -1.57
CA VAL A 41 -6.79 4.89 -0.74
C VAL A 41 -6.26 6.10 -1.50
N VAL A 42 -5.82 5.92 -2.74
CA VAL A 42 -5.31 7.01 -3.58
C VAL A 42 -6.38 8.04 -3.90
N GLN A 43 -7.60 7.61 -4.22
CA GLN A 43 -8.73 8.52 -4.44
C GLN A 43 -9.02 9.38 -3.21
N ASP A 44 -8.92 8.81 -2.01
CA ASP A 44 -9.14 9.52 -0.75
C ASP A 44 -7.93 10.39 -0.34
N HIS A 45 -6.71 10.01 -0.73
CA HIS A 45 -5.46 10.60 -0.20
C HIS A 45 -5.09 11.96 -0.78
N THR A 46 -5.45 12.28 -2.03
CA THR A 46 -5.18 13.63 -2.58
C THR A 46 -5.85 14.71 -1.73
N SER A 47 -7.07 14.46 -1.25
CA SER A 47 -7.78 15.36 -0.34
C SER A 47 -7.13 15.39 1.05
N LEU A 48 -6.66 14.25 1.56
CA LEU A 48 -5.98 14.17 2.86
C LEU A 48 -4.67 14.97 2.94
N TYR A 49 -3.89 15.05 1.85
CA TYR A 49 -2.69 15.91 1.83
C TYR A 49 -3.01 17.40 1.88
N LEU A 50 -4.07 17.82 1.17
CA LEU A 50 -4.55 19.20 1.23
C LEU A 50 -5.08 19.51 2.64
N GLU A 51 -5.84 18.59 3.22
CA GLU A 51 -6.34 18.73 4.60
C GLU A 51 -5.21 18.74 5.62
N LEU A 52 -4.18 17.92 5.47
CA LEU A 52 -2.98 17.94 6.32
C LEU A 52 -2.29 19.31 6.31
N ILE A 53 -2.13 19.92 5.12
CA ILE A 53 -1.57 21.28 5.01
C ILE A 53 -2.47 22.27 5.76
N VAL A 54 -3.80 22.16 5.63
CA VAL A 54 -4.75 22.96 6.42
C VAL A 54 -4.54 22.73 7.92
N GLN A 55 -4.44 21.48 8.38
CA GLN A 55 -4.21 21.17 9.79
C GLN A 55 -2.91 21.77 10.33
N LEU A 56 -1.83 21.72 9.55
CA LEU A 56 -0.53 22.31 9.90
C LEU A 56 -0.59 23.85 10.02
N HIS A 57 -1.49 24.49 9.26
CA HIS A 57 -1.73 25.94 9.36
C HIS A 57 -2.66 26.32 10.50
N SER A 58 -3.72 25.54 10.73
CA SER A 58 -4.81 25.86 11.66
C SER A 58 -4.48 25.52 13.12
N HIS A 59 -3.63 24.52 13.35
CA HIS A 59 -3.27 24.11 14.71
C HIS A 59 -2.09 24.91 15.27
N SER A 60 -2.03 25.00 16.60
CA SER A 60 -0.93 25.63 17.33
C SER A 60 0.02 24.61 17.96
N LYS A 61 -0.45 23.37 18.16
CA LYS A 61 0.30 22.30 18.82
C LYS A 61 0.49 21.11 17.88
N VAL A 62 1.69 20.52 17.95
CA VAL A 62 2.04 19.29 17.24
C VAL A 62 1.09 18.13 17.62
N SER A 63 0.72 18.03 18.91
CA SER A 63 -0.16 16.96 19.42
C SER A 63 -1.52 16.90 18.71
N GLN A 64 -2.09 18.04 18.31
CA GLN A 64 -3.39 18.07 17.63
C GLN A 64 -3.29 17.54 16.20
N VAL A 65 -2.18 17.82 15.52
CA VAL A 65 -1.90 17.26 14.20
C VAL A 65 -1.66 15.76 14.30
N ILE A 66 -0.94 15.30 15.34
CA ILE A 66 -0.74 13.86 15.62
C ILE A 66 -2.08 13.14 15.83
N GLU A 67 -2.96 13.68 16.69
CA GLU A 67 -4.27 13.08 16.96
C GLU A 67 -5.11 12.94 15.68
N TRP A 68 -5.10 13.97 14.82
CA TRP A 68 -5.78 13.92 13.54
C TRP A 68 -5.18 12.86 12.61
N LEU A 69 -3.85 12.79 12.49
CA LEU A 69 -3.13 11.81 11.66
C LEU A 69 -3.40 10.36 12.13
N GLU A 70 -3.45 10.12 13.43
CA GLU A 70 -3.77 8.80 14.00
C GLU A 70 -5.23 8.38 13.75
N ALA A 71 -6.18 9.32 13.72
CA ALA A 71 -7.55 9.02 13.32
C ALA A 71 -7.61 8.51 11.86
N GLN A 72 -6.90 9.18 10.95
CA GLN A 72 -6.79 8.74 9.55
C GLN A 72 -6.14 7.35 9.42
N ARG A 73 -5.19 7.05 10.31
CA ARG A 73 -4.52 5.73 10.37
C ARG A 73 -5.42 4.57 10.73
N ALA A 74 -6.43 4.81 11.55
CA ALA A 74 -7.41 3.78 11.89
C ALA A 74 -8.26 3.37 10.68
N GLU A 75 -8.65 4.34 9.84
CA GLU A 75 -9.48 4.09 8.65
C GLU A 75 -8.78 3.23 7.60
N GLN A 76 -7.45 3.31 7.53
CA GLN A 76 -6.62 2.59 6.56
C GLN A 76 -6.12 1.23 7.05
N LEU A 77 -6.67 0.70 8.16
CA LEU A 77 -6.25 -0.59 8.73
C LEU A 77 -6.39 -1.76 7.74
N SER A 78 -7.43 -1.78 6.91
CA SER A 78 -7.67 -2.90 5.98
C SER A 78 -6.55 -3.05 4.96
N LEU A 79 -6.11 -1.94 4.36
CA LEU A 79 -5.01 -1.94 3.38
C LEU A 79 -3.73 -2.44 4.07
N ARG A 80 -3.46 -2.00 5.30
CA ARG A 80 -2.28 -2.41 6.06
C ARG A 80 -2.22 -3.90 6.32
N LEU A 81 -3.33 -4.49 6.71
CA LEU A 81 -3.41 -5.94 6.90
C LEU A 81 -3.21 -6.67 5.56
N ALA A 82 -3.80 -6.15 4.48
CA ALA A 82 -3.69 -6.76 3.16
C ALA A 82 -2.24 -6.74 2.62
N VAL A 83 -1.52 -5.63 2.75
CA VAL A 83 -0.12 -5.53 2.31
C VAL A 83 0.82 -6.35 3.21
N ARG A 84 0.62 -6.35 4.54
CA ARG A 84 1.38 -7.24 5.45
C ARG A 84 1.27 -8.69 5.03
N MET A 85 0.11 -9.06 4.53
CA MET A 85 -0.09 -10.42 4.07
C MET A 85 0.61 -10.72 2.78
N LEU A 86 0.61 -9.79 1.83
CA LEU A 86 1.45 -9.91 0.64
C LEU A 86 2.93 -10.08 1.00
N GLU A 87 3.42 -9.43 2.06
CA GLU A 87 4.78 -9.64 2.58
C GLU A 87 4.98 -11.06 3.12
N THR A 88 4.00 -11.64 3.82
CA THR A 88 4.12 -13.02 4.35
C THR A 88 3.98 -14.12 3.29
N GLN A 89 3.51 -13.79 2.09
CA GLN A 89 3.22 -14.73 1.01
C GLN A 89 4.34 -14.77 -0.05
N GLU A 90 5.54 -14.26 0.27
CA GLU A 90 6.68 -14.17 -0.66
C GLU A 90 7.03 -15.53 -1.29
N ASP A 91 6.89 -16.63 -0.52
CA ASP A 91 7.18 -18.01 -0.94
C ASP A 91 6.15 -18.60 -1.93
N VAL A 92 5.01 -17.94 -2.15
CA VAL A 92 3.91 -18.42 -3.02
C VAL A 92 3.87 -17.69 -4.36
N THR A 93 4.85 -16.80 -4.60
CA THR A 93 4.94 -16.00 -5.82
C THR A 93 5.46 -16.86 -6.98
N PRO A 94 4.76 -16.90 -8.15
CA PRO A 94 5.29 -17.55 -9.33
C PRO A 94 6.65 -16.96 -9.70
N CYS A 95 7.67 -17.81 -9.94
CA CYS A 95 9.03 -17.34 -10.16
C CYS A 95 9.17 -16.36 -11.34
N GLN A 96 8.32 -16.51 -12.37
CA GLN A 96 8.25 -15.62 -13.54
C GLN A 96 7.70 -14.23 -13.21
N LEU A 97 6.95 -14.10 -12.11
CA LEU A 97 6.36 -12.86 -11.64
C LEU A 97 7.10 -12.25 -10.45
N GLY A 98 8.16 -12.89 -9.95
CA GLY A 98 8.86 -12.47 -8.73
C GLY A 98 9.25 -11.00 -8.72
N HIS A 99 9.74 -10.48 -9.86
CA HIS A 99 10.10 -9.07 -9.98
C HIS A 99 8.89 -8.13 -9.97
N ALA A 100 7.87 -8.43 -10.79
CA ALA A 100 6.65 -7.61 -10.87
C ALA A 100 5.88 -7.62 -9.54
N VAL A 101 5.79 -8.77 -8.86
CA VAL A 101 5.15 -8.88 -7.55
C VAL A 101 5.96 -8.18 -6.47
N ALA A 102 7.29 -8.29 -6.51
CA ALA A 102 8.15 -7.53 -5.62
C ALA A 102 7.92 -6.03 -5.78
N HIS A 103 7.87 -5.52 -7.03
CA HIS A 103 7.58 -4.12 -7.35
C HIS A 103 6.17 -3.68 -6.94
N PHE A 104 5.16 -4.50 -7.20
CA PHE A 104 3.78 -4.24 -6.78
C PHE A 104 3.69 -4.14 -5.25
N ARG A 105 4.25 -5.12 -4.53
CA ARG A 105 4.32 -5.12 -3.06
C ARG A 105 5.03 -3.89 -2.55
N LEU A 106 6.18 -3.58 -3.12
CA LEU A 106 6.93 -2.38 -2.83
C LEU A 106 5.99 -1.17 -3.02
N GLY A 107 5.28 -1.03 -4.14
CA GLY A 107 4.45 0.14 -4.44
C GLY A 107 3.34 0.32 -3.41
N MET A 108 2.66 -0.77 -3.06
CA MET A 108 1.64 -0.80 -2.00
C MET A 108 2.21 -0.45 -0.61
N VAL A 109 3.44 -0.89 -0.30
CA VAL A 109 4.17 -0.44 0.91
C VAL A 109 4.46 1.05 0.86
N GLY A 110 4.82 1.56 -0.33
CA GLY A 110 4.98 2.97 -0.62
C GLY A 110 3.71 3.78 -0.33
N LEU A 111 2.51 3.28 -0.65
CA LEU A 111 1.24 3.94 -0.31
C LEU A 111 1.03 4.05 1.20
N MET A 112 1.36 3.01 1.96
CA MET A 112 1.16 3.00 3.42
C MET A 112 2.16 3.89 4.19
N GLN A 113 3.38 3.99 3.68
CA GLN A 113 4.46 4.76 4.28
C GLN A 113 4.55 6.17 3.71
N GLY A 114 3.91 6.35 2.56
CA GLY A 114 3.69 7.59 1.86
C GLY A 114 2.76 8.54 2.60
N TYR A 115 3.08 8.81 3.87
CA TYR A 115 3.21 10.15 4.42
C TYR A 115 2.11 10.81 5.28
N ILE A 116 1.42 9.96 6.01
CA ILE A 116 0.86 10.27 7.34
C ILE A 116 1.41 9.28 8.40
N ALA A 117 2.32 8.38 7.98
CA ALA A 117 2.76 7.17 8.70
C ALA A 117 1.59 6.30 9.19
N LEU A 118 1.18 5.38 8.33
CA LEU A 118 0.16 4.40 8.68
C LEU A 118 0.81 3.09 9.22
N VAL A 119 2.13 2.92 9.07
CA VAL A 119 2.91 1.76 9.53
C VAL A 119 3.27 1.83 11.01
N GLU A 120 3.39 0.67 11.69
CA GLU A 120 3.76 0.57 13.12
C GLU A 120 5.20 0.99 13.45
N ASN A 121 6.12 0.97 12.47
CA ASN A 121 7.52 1.34 12.65
C ASN A 121 7.96 2.36 11.57
N ASP A 122 8.39 3.54 12.01
CA ASP A 122 8.57 4.75 11.18
C ASP A 122 9.81 4.77 10.27
N CYS A 123 10.71 3.76 10.30
CA CYS A 123 12.02 3.88 9.64
C CYS A 123 12.52 2.69 8.79
N SER A 124 12.06 1.44 8.97
CA SER A 124 12.92 0.31 8.55
C SER A 124 12.71 -0.26 7.14
N ARG A 125 11.59 0.01 6.46
CA ARG A 125 11.24 -0.72 5.22
C ARG A 125 11.44 0.04 3.90
N LEU A 126 11.73 1.34 3.93
CA LEU A 126 11.87 2.17 2.72
C LEU A 126 13.31 2.42 2.24
N GLN A 127 14.34 1.85 2.88
CA GLN A 127 15.70 1.97 2.34
C GLN A 127 15.79 1.43 0.90
N ALA A 128 14.99 0.41 0.57
CA ALA A 128 14.86 -0.15 -0.77
C ALA A 128 14.34 0.85 -1.83
N TYR A 129 13.81 2.01 -1.39
CA TYR A 129 13.19 3.02 -2.23
C TYR A 129 13.84 4.39 -2.20
N GLY A 130 15.03 4.48 -1.62
CA GLY A 130 15.74 5.74 -1.53
C GLY A 130 15.16 6.73 -0.50
N HIS A 131 14.07 6.38 0.22
CA HIS A 131 13.62 7.21 1.33
C HIS A 131 14.55 6.98 2.54
N ARG A 132 15.35 8.01 2.86
CA ARG A 132 16.17 8.08 4.06
C ARG A 132 15.57 9.12 4.99
N GLY A 133 14.66 8.72 5.88
CA GLY A 133 14.00 9.67 6.78
C GLY A 133 12.88 9.06 7.62
N LEU A 134 12.32 9.89 8.50
CA LEU A 134 11.07 9.61 9.18
C LEU A 134 9.91 10.13 8.34
N THR A 135 8.80 9.40 8.38
CA THR A 135 7.47 9.89 7.99
C THR A 135 7.11 11.18 8.72
N LEU A 136 6.19 12.01 8.20
CA LEU A 136 5.81 13.24 8.90
C LEU A 136 5.28 12.96 10.32
N LEU A 137 4.42 11.96 10.50
CA LEU A 137 3.94 11.57 11.83
C LEU A 137 5.10 11.13 12.74
N GLY A 138 6.08 10.37 12.23
CA GLY A 138 7.28 10.03 12.98
C GLY A 138 8.12 11.26 13.36
N GLN A 139 8.19 12.28 12.51
CA GLN A 139 8.83 13.56 12.83
C GLN A 139 8.06 14.33 13.90
N LEU A 140 6.73 14.40 13.78
CA LEU A 140 5.85 15.07 14.74
C LEU A 140 5.93 14.40 16.11
N TYR A 141 5.97 13.06 16.19
CA TYR A 141 6.17 12.35 17.45
C TYR A 141 7.48 12.70 18.15
N LYS A 142 8.57 12.88 17.40
CA LYS A 142 9.86 13.29 17.98
C LYS A 142 9.87 14.73 18.48
N THR A 143 8.97 15.56 17.97
CA THR A 143 8.90 17.00 18.23
C THR A 143 7.60 17.39 18.95
N VAL A 144 6.91 16.43 19.59
CA VAL A 144 5.58 16.63 20.19
C VAL A 144 5.56 17.71 21.29
N GLY A 145 6.69 17.89 21.98
CA GLY A 145 6.86 18.93 23.00
C GLY A 145 7.24 20.31 22.45
N GLU A 146 7.48 20.43 21.14
CA GLU A 146 7.91 21.66 20.48
C GLU A 146 6.71 22.46 19.94
N SER A 147 6.97 23.75 19.68
CA SER A 147 6.01 24.63 19.01
C SER A 147 5.85 24.21 17.55
N LEU A 148 4.61 23.98 17.11
CA LEU A 148 4.33 23.70 15.71
C LEU A 148 4.74 24.88 14.82
N ALA A 149 4.63 26.12 15.32
CA ALA A 149 4.91 27.32 14.55
C ALA A 149 6.37 27.39 14.10
N ASP A 150 7.29 26.89 14.92
CA ASP A 150 8.74 27.01 14.70
C ASP A 150 9.20 26.11 13.54
N ASN A 151 8.54 24.96 13.37
CA ASN A 151 8.85 23.96 12.34
C ASN A 151 7.79 23.84 11.24
N ARG A 152 6.75 24.70 11.25
CA ARG A 152 5.59 24.58 10.34
C ARG A 152 5.99 24.50 8.88
N HIS A 153 6.89 25.38 8.44
CA HIS A 153 7.32 25.40 7.04
C HIS A 153 8.01 24.08 6.66
N GLN A 154 8.86 23.55 7.53
CA GLN A 154 9.52 22.26 7.32
C GLN A 154 8.51 21.11 7.23
N TYR A 155 7.49 21.09 8.09
CA TYR A 155 6.45 20.05 8.04
C TYR A 155 5.62 20.11 6.76
N ILE A 156 5.30 21.32 6.27
CA ILE A 156 4.56 21.50 5.02
C ILE A 156 5.41 21.06 3.82
N GLU A 157 6.67 21.47 3.75
CA GLU A 157 7.56 21.04 2.66
C GLU A 157 7.82 19.54 2.70
N THR A 158 7.93 18.99 3.91
CA THR A 158 7.91 17.55 4.11
C THR A 158 6.64 16.98 3.50
N ALA A 159 5.43 17.34 3.97
CA ALA A 159 4.16 16.84 3.45
C ALA A 159 4.01 16.91 1.92
N LYS A 160 4.58 17.92 1.24
CA LYS A 160 4.60 18.02 -0.23
C LYS A 160 5.55 17.04 -0.91
N GLN A 161 6.81 16.98 -0.49
CA GLN A 161 7.79 16.00 -1.00
C GLN A 161 7.28 14.57 -0.83
N GLN A 162 6.62 14.42 0.29
CA GLN A 162 5.95 13.24 0.72
C GLN A 162 4.79 12.88 -0.24
N TYR A 163 3.85 13.78 -0.50
CA TYR A 163 2.81 13.60 -1.52
C TYR A 163 3.36 13.21 -2.91
N GLN A 164 4.40 13.88 -3.39
CA GLN A 164 5.00 13.57 -4.70
C GLN A 164 5.54 12.14 -4.77
N THR A 165 6.21 11.70 -3.70
CA THR A 165 6.69 10.33 -3.63
C THR A 165 5.51 9.35 -3.52
N PHE A 166 4.42 9.70 -2.83
CA PHE A 166 3.21 8.88 -2.80
C PHE A 166 2.63 8.66 -4.21
N GLU A 167 2.51 9.72 -5.01
CA GLU A 167 2.03 9.62 -6.41
C GLU A 167 2.92 8.70 -7.23
N GLN A 168 4.25 8.87 -7.15
CA GLN A 168 5.19 8.01 -7.86
C GLN A 168 5.08 6.53 -7.46
N ARG A 169 4.87 6.23 -6.16
CA ARG A 169 4.72 4.84 -5.70
C ARG A 169 3.41 4.21 -6.16
N TRP A 170 2.37 5.02 -6.35
CA TRP A 170 1.15 4.55 -6.97
C TRP A 170 1.36 4.19 -8.44
N GLU A 171 2.06 5.04 -9.20
CA GLU A 171 2.41 4.77 -10.60
C GLU A 171 3.21 3.45 -10.73
N ASP A 172 4.23 3.25 -9.88
CA ASP A 172 5.00 2.00 -9.81
C ASP A 172 4.09 0.78 -9.56
N ALA A 173 3.12 0.90 -8.64
CA ALA A 173 2.19 -0.17 -8.31
C ALA A 173 1.24 -0.49 -9.47
N VAL A 174 0.72 0.54 -10.16
CA VAL A 174 -0.16 0.40 -11.32
C VAL A 174 0.57 -0.30 -12.47
N GLU A 175 1.81 0.10 -12.75
CA GLU A 175 2.63 -0.53 -13.78
C GLU A 175 2.84 -2.01 -13.47
N ALA A 176 3.30 -2.31 -12.25
CA ALA A 176 3.54 -3.69 -11.81
C ALA A 176 2.25 -4.54 -11.83
N PHE A 177 1.11 -3.98 -11.40
CA PHE A 177 -0.18 -4.65 -11.47
C PHE A 177 -0.57 -4.97 -12.91
N SER A 178 -0.36 -4.04 -13.85
CA SER A 178 -0.64 -4.25 -15.28
C SER A 178 0.19 -5.40 -15.87
N GLN A 179 1.48 -5.47 -15.50
CA GLN A 179 2.37 -6.57 -15.90
C GLN A 179 1.88 -7.92 -15.37
N ILE A 180 1.53 -8.00 -14.07
CA ILE A 180 0.99 -9.21 -13.45
C ILE A 180 -0.31 -9.64 -14.14
N LYS A 181 -1.24 -8.70 -14.35
CA LYS A 181 -2.55 -8.94 -14.97
C LYS A 181 -2.41 -9.46 -16.39
N THR A 182 -1.50 -8.90 -17.17
CA THR A 182 -1.24 -9.32 -18.55
C THR A 182 -0.71 -10.75 -18.59
N TYR A 183 0.29 -11.06 -17.77
CA TYR A 183 0.84 -12.41 -17.66
C TYR A 183 -0.21 -13.45 -17.26
N CYS A 184 -1.03 -13.15 -16.24
CA CYS A 184 -2.08 -14.06 -15.78
C CYS A 184 -3.13 -14.33 -16.87
N ARG A 185 -3.48 -13.31 -17.67
CA ARG A 185 -4.42 -13.45 -18.80
C ARG A 185 -3.85 -14.30 -19.93
N GLU A 186 -2.59 -14.07 -20.29
CA GLU A 186 -1.91 -14.83 -21.36
C GLU A 186 -1.77 -16.30 -20.97
N THR A 187 -1.42 -16.58 -19.72
CA THR A 187 -1.30 -17.95 -19.20
C THR A 187 -2.66 -18.65 -19.16
N LYS A 188 -3.74 -17.94 -18.81
CA LYS A 188 -5.12 -18.47 -18.87
C LYS A 188 -5.53 -18.84 -20.31
N ARG A 189 -5.14 -18.01 -21.29
CA ARG A 189 -5.41 -18.26 -22.72
C ARG A 189 -4.63 -19.46 -23.27
N SER A 190 -3.36 -19.60 -22.92
CA SER A 190 -2.54 -20.75 -23.36
C SER A 190 -2.93 -22.06 -22.68
N SER A 191 -3.54 -21.99 -21.48
CA SER A 191 -4.07 -23.17 -20.77
C SER A 191 -5.50 -23.57 -21.18
N SER A 192 -6.22 -22.73 -21.94
CA SER A 192 -7.51 -23.10 -22.53
C SER A 192 -7.25 -23.84 -23.84
N PRO A 193 -7.58 -25.15 -23.96
CA PRO A 193 -7.39 -25.89 -25.20
C PRO A 193 -8.49 -25.50 -26.19
N GLU A 194 -8.30 -24.40 -26.92
CA GLU A 194 -8.97 -24.27 -28.21
C GLU A 194 -8.24 -25.18 -29.20
N HIS A 195 -8.86 -26.35 -29.44
CA HIS A 195 -8.50 -27.42 -30.37
C HIS A 195 -7.72 -28.63 -29.84
N GLU A 196 -8.22 -29.25 -28.77
CA GLU A 196 -8.38 -30.72 -28.80
C GLU A 196 -9.81 -31.05 -29.25
N ASN A 197 -10.00 -31.10 -30.57
CA ASN A 197 -10.94 -32.04 -31.15
C ASN A 197 -10.17 -32.86 -32.19
N VAL A 198 -9.74 -34.01 -31.69
CA VAL A 198 -9.16 -35.14 -32.39
C VAL A 198 -10.28 -35.89 -33.13
N THR A 199 -10.12 -36.01 -34.45
CA THR A 199 -10.58 -37.09 -35.39
C THR A 199 -12.01 -37.62 -35.34
N VAL A 200 -12.66 -37.71 -36.51
CA VAL A 200 -12.60 -38.88 -37.43
C VAL A 200 -12.76 -38.39 -38.88
#